data_AF-A0A8S3ZJY5-F1
#
_entry.id   AF-A0A8S3ZJY5-F1
#
_cell.length_a   1.000
_cell.length_b   1.000
_cell.length_c   1.000
_cell.angle_alpha   90.00
_cell.angle_beta   90.00
_cell.angle_gamma   90.00
#
_symmetry.space_group_name_H-M   'P 1'
#
loop_
_entity.id
_entity.type
_entity.pdbx_description
1 polymer ?
#
loop_
_entity_poly.entity_id
_entity_poly.type
_entity_poly.pdbx_seq_one_letter_code
_entity_poly.pdbx_strand_id
1 'polypeptide(L)'
;FYTAWLLPASIVGVLVFLYGFITFNDNIPANEVCESGQLYKMCPVCDEDIGCEYWFLSDVCLFVKISYLFDHPGTVFYAVFVSFWAVTFLEYWKRKNASLSHHWDCLDFEEEEERPRPDYAARATDVKENPITGINEPYFDPKKRIPRILSGVAAIIIMIFLVLIFIIAVIMYRVLISIPLFENKELRPKASTIASMSAAVVNLVIIMTLGRVYEKLALKLTQWEMHRTQTEFEDQLTFKVFIFQFVNFYSSIIYIAFFKGKFVGYPGHYNTFFGLRSEECNNGGCLIELAQQLGVIMIGKQIINNAQEIIVP
;
A
#
# COMPACT_ATOMS: atom_id res chain seq x y z
N PHE A 1 -11.74 16.08 -14.18
CA PHE A 1 -10.63 17.00 -13.83
C PHE A 1 -9.35 16.21 -13.57
N TYR A 2 -9.34 15.31 -12.58
CA TYR A 2 -8.20 14.45 -12.25
C TYR A 2 -7.62 13.70 -13.47
N THR A 3 -8.46 13.03 -14.27
CA THR A 3 -8.04 12.26 -15.46
C THR A 3 -7.30 13.11 -16.49
N ALA A 4 -7.75 14.35 -16.72
CA ALA A 4 -7.09 15.27 -17.64
C ALA A 4 -5.74 15.75 -17.09
N TRP A 5 -5.63 15.96 -15.78
CA TRP A 5 -4.38 16.32 -15.10
C TRP A 5 -3.37 15.17 -15.03
N LEU A 6 -3.85 13.93 -15.09
CA LEU A 6 -3.01 12.73 -15.11
C LEU A 6 -2.29 12.56 -16.46
N LEU A 7 -2.84 13.12 -17.55
CA LEU A 7 -2.27 13.00 -18.89
C LEU A 7 -0.85 13.61 -19.02
N PRO A 8 -0.58 14.85 -18.57
CA PRO A 8 0.79 15.39 -18.52
C PRO A 8 1.75 14.51 -17.73
N ALA A 9 1.31 14.01 -16.57
CA ALA A 9 2.15 13.15 -15.72
C ALA A 9 2.45 11.80 -16.40
N SER A 10 1.45 11.22 -17.07
CA SER A 10 1.62 9.99 -17.84
C SER A 10 2.55 10.18 -19.03
N ILE A 11 2.44 11.28 -19.79
CA ILE A 11 3.34 11.55 -20.92
C ILE A 11 4.79 11.67 -20.45
N VAL A 12 5.04 12.48 -19.41
CA VAL A 12 6.40 12.64 -18.86
C VAL A 12 6.92 11.30 -18.31
N GLY A 13 6.08 10.54 -17.60
CA GLY A 13 6.44 9.21 -17.10
C GLY A 13 6.82 8.22 -18.20
N VAL A 14 6.06 8.18 -19.30
CA VAL A 14 6.35 7.34 -20.47
C VAL A 14 7.66 7.78 -21.15
N LEU A 15 7.90 9.08 -21.31
CA LEU A 15 9.15 9.58 -21.89
C LEU A 15 10.37 9.20 -21.04
N VAL A 16 10.26 9.29 -19.72
CA VAL A 16 11.31 8.87 -18.78
C VAL A 16 11.56 7.36 -18.88
N PHE A 17 10.49 6.56 -18.93
CA PHE A 17 10.59 5.10 -19.11
C PHE A 17 11.24 4.72 -20.45
N LEU A 18 10.85 5.38 -21.55
CA LEU A 18 11.46 5.17 -22.87
C LEU A 18 12.94 5.56 -22.89
N TYR A 19 13.32 6.64 -22.19
CA TYR A 19 14.72 7.01 -22.01
C TYR A 19 15.51 5.87 -21.34
N GLY A 20 15.00 5.30 -20.25
CA GLY A 20 15.62 4.15 -19.58
C GLY A 20 15.73 2.91 -20.48
N PHE A 21 14.75 2.69 -21.36
CA PHE A 21 14.80 1.60 -22.34
C PHE A 21 15.87 1.82 -23.42
N ILE A 22 16.04 3.06 -23.90
CA ILE A 22 17.05 3.39 -24.91
C ILE A 22 18.46 3.27 -24.34
N THR A 23 18.70 3.73 -23.11
CA THR A 23 20.02 3.68 -22.45
C THR A 23 20.32 2.34 -21.78
N PHE A 24 19.43 1.34 -21.92
CA PHE A 24 19.50 0.05 -21.25
C PHE A 24 20.79 -0.73 -21.53
N ASN A 25 21.34 -0.63 -22.74
CA ASN A 25 22.56 -1.35 -23.13
C ASN A 25 23.86 -0.58 -22.84
N ASP A 26 23.79 0.73 -22.58
CA ASP A 26 24.96 1.59 -22.38
C ASP A 26 25.39 1.66 -20.91
N ASN A 27 24.71 0.93 -20.03
CA ASN A 27 24.97 0.95 -18.59
C ASN A 27 26.22 0.13 -18.22
N ILE A 28 27.31 0.83 -17.87
CA ILE A 28 28.62 0.22 -17.54
C ILE A 28 28.50 -0.81 -16.39
N PRO A 29 27.94 -0.49 -15.21
CA PRO A 29 27.78 -1.46 -14.12
C PRO A 29 27.01 -2.73 -14.50
N ALA A 30 25.94 -2.61 -15.31
CA ALA A 30 25.17 -3.78 -15.73
C ALA A 30 25.97 -4.65 -16.71
N ASN A 31 26.72 -4.03 -17.62
CA ASN A 31 27.58 -4.76 -18.55
C ASN A 31 28.74 -5.45 -17.83
N GLU A 32 29.38 -4.80 -16.85
CA GLU A 32 30.42 -5.42 -16.01
C GLU A 32 29.91 -6.68 -15.28
N VAL A 33 28.69 -6.64 -14.74
CA VAL A 33 28.05 -7.82 -14.12
C VAL A 33 27.86 -8.94 -15.14
N CYS A 34 27.36 -8.62 -16.33
CA CYS A 34 27.10 -9.61 -17.37
C CYS A 34 28.39 -10.21 -17.97
N GLU A 35 29.44 -9.41 -18.10
CA GLU A 35 30.74 -9.81 -18.68
C GLU A 35 31.63 -10.54 -17.67
N SER A 36 31.32 -10.47 -16.38
CA SER A 36 32.11 -11.12 -15.32
C SER A 36 32.19 -12.64 -15.42
N GLY A 37 31.31 -13.30 -16.17
CA GLY A 37 31.29 -14.76 -16.34
C GLY A 37 31.31 -15.51 -15.00
N GLN A 38 32.20 -16.48 -14.84
CA GLN A 38 32.34 -17.27 -13.60
C GLN A 38 33.41 -16.74 -12.64
N LEU A 39 33.82 -15.47 -12.78
CA LEU A 39 34.93 -14.91 -11.99
C LEU A 39 34.56 -14.64 -10.53
N TYR A 40 33.33 -14.17 -10.28
CA TYR A 40 32.84 -13.81 -8.95
C TYR A 40 31.77 -14.80 -8.48
N LYS A 41 32.11 -15.56 -7.44
CA LYS A 41 31.23 -16.52 -6.77
C LYS A 41 30.61 -15.88 -5.54
N MET A 42 29.29 -15.86 -5.47
CA MET A 42 28.50 -15.25 -4.40
C MET A 42 28.05 -16.29 -3.38
N CYS A 43 27.86 -15.85 -2.13
CA CYS A 43 27.36 -16.69 -1.05
C CYS A 43 25.90 -17.11 -1.30
N PRO A 44 25.48 -18.30 -0.85
CA PRO A 44 24.09 -18.73 -0.94
C PRO A 44 23.18 -17.84 -0.09
N VAL A 45 21.96 -17.61 -0.58
CA VAL A 45 20.91 -16.76 0.03
C VAL A 45 20.20 -17.46 1.20
N CYS A 46 20.46 -18.75 1.36
CA CYS A 46 19.86 -19.63 2.36
C CYS A 46 20.94 -20.56 2.91
N ASP A 47 20.68 -21.14 4.08
CA ASP A 47 21.64 -22.03 4.72
C ASP A 47 21.94 -23.24 3.83
N GLU A 48 23.20 -23.68 3.82
CA GLU A 48 23.67 -24.79 2.97
C GLU A 48 22.90 -26.10 3.29
N ASP A 49 22.44 -26.26 4.53
CA ASP A 49 21.64 -27.40 5.00
C ASP A 49 20.29 -27.53 4.27
N ILE A 50 19.75 -26.44 3.73
CA ILE A 50 18.50 -26.39 2.96
C ILE A 50 18.77 -26.75 1.47
N GLY A 51 20.05 -26.93 1.10
CA GLY A 51 20.45 -27.21 -0.27
C GLY A 51 20.52 -25.95 -1.13
N CYS A 52 20.94 -24.80 -0.58
CA CYS A 52 21.26 -23.63 -1.40
C CYS A 52 22.72 -23.68 -1.87
N GLU A 53 22.93 -23.61 -3.19
CA GLU A 53 24.26 -23.62 -3.80
C GLU A 53 24.79 -22.19 -3.98
N TYR A 54 26.12 -22.09 -4.00
CA TYR A 54 26.80 -20.87 -4.43
C TYR A 54 26.46 -20.57 -5.89
N TRP A 55 26.29 -19.30 -6.21
CA TRP A 55 25.88 -18.83 -7.53
C TRP A 55 26.90 -17.84 -8.09
N PHE A 56 26.92 -17.65 -9.42
CA PHE A 56 27.84 -16.71 -10.06
C PHE A 56 27.14 -15.38 -10.32
N LEU A 57 27.89 -14.28 -10.17
CA LEU A 57 27.33 -12.93 -10.33
C LEU A 57 26.70 -12.70 -11.73
N SER A 58 27.27 -13.32 -12.77
CA SER A 58 26.78 -13.22 -14.15
C SER A 58 25.39 -13.84 -14.37
N ASP A 59 24.96 -14.81 -13.53
CA ASP A 59 23.65 -15.47 -13.65
C ASP A 59 22.48 -14.48 -13.46
N VAL A 60 22.76 -13.34 -12.83
CA VAL A 60 21.77 -12.32 -12.44
C VAL A 60 21.77 -11.13 -13.40
N CYS A 61 22.55 -11.19 -14.47
CA CYS A 61 22.66 -10.19 -15.52
C CYS A 61 21.30 -9.64 -15.98
N LEU A 62 20.32 -10.52 -16.27
CA LEU A 62 18.99 -10.12 -16.73
C LEU A 62 18.24 -9.29 -15.68
N PHE A 63 18.31 -9.67 -14.40
CA PHE A 63 17.67 -8.93 -13.33
C PHE A 63 18.34 -7.57 -13.10
N VAL A 64 19.67 -7.50 -13.11
CA VAL A 64 20.40 -6.22 -12.96
C VAL A 64 20.05 -5.26 -14.09
N LYS A 65 20.01 -5.76 -15.33
CA LYS A 65 19.59 -4.97 -16.49
C LYS A 65 18.15 -4.46 -16.36
N ILE A 66 17.21 -5.32 -15.95
CA ILE A 66 15.82 -4.90 -15.69
C ILE A 66 15.75 -3.88 -14.55
N SER A 67 16.54 -4.03 -13.49
CA SER A 67 16.58 -3.08 -12.36
C SER A 67 16.95 -1.66 -12.83
N TYR A 68 17.90 -1.55 -13.76
CA TYR A 68 18.32 -0.27 -14.34
C TYR A 68 17.17 0.50 -15.02
N LEU A 69 16.20 -0.21 -15.63
CA LEU A 69 15.02 0.43 -16.22
C LEU A 69 14.20 1.22 -15.19
N PHE A 70 14.30 0.88 -13.91
CA PHE A 70 13.60 1.55 -12.81
C PHE A 70 14.53 2.48 -12.00
N ASP A 71 15.85 2.30 -12.08
CA ASP A 71 16.86 3.04 -11.32
C ASP A 71 17.85 3.79 -12.23
N HIS A 72 17.33 4.48 -13.24
CA HIS A 72 18.11 5.36 -14.11
C HIS A 72 17.97 6.82 -13.65
N PRO A 73 18.94 7.71 -13.94
CA PRO A 73 18.92 9.11 -13.45
C PRO A 73 17.65 9.91 -13.83
N GLY A 74 16.94 9.51 -14.88
CA GLY A 74 15.67 10.12 -15.28
C GLY A 74 14.53 9.90 -14.27
N THR A 75 14.56 8.83 -13.47
CA THR A 75 13.52 8.60 -12.45
C THR A 75 13.63 9.58 -11.29
N VAL A 76 14.84 10.08 -10.99
CA VAL A 76 15.05 11.17 -10.02
C VAL A 76 14.40 12.47 -10.50
N PHE A 77 14.57 12.81 -11.78
CA PHE A 77 13.87 13.94 -12.40
C PHE A 77 12.35 13.76 -12.31
N TYR A 78 11.85 12.56 -12.61
CA TYR A 78 10.43 12.25 -12.50
C TYR A 78 9.89 12.40 -11.09
N ALA A 79 10.62 11.97 -10.06
CA ALA A 79 10.20 12.12 -8.66
C ALA A 79 10.02 13.60 -8.26
N VAL A 80 10.93 14.48 -8.70
CA VAL A 80 10.81 15.93 -8.49
C VAL A 80 9.60 16.49 -9.25
N PHE A 81 9.45 16.12 -10.51
CA PHE A 81 8.31 16.53 -11.34
C PHE A 81 6.97 16.11 -10.71
N VAL A 82 6.82 14.87 -10.25
CA VAL A 82 5.59 14.37 -9.61
C VAL A 82 5.27 15.14 -8.33
N SER A 83 6.29 15.53 -7.56
CA SER A 83 6.11 16.34 -6.35
C SER A 83 5.52 17.72 -6.67
N PHE A 84 6.05 18.41 -7.70
CA PHE A 84 5.49 19.68 -8.16
C PHE A 84 4.10 19.52 -8.80
N TRP A 85 3.91 18.47 -9.59
CA TRP A 85 2.63 18.15 -10.20
C TRP A 85 1.53 17.93 -9.14
N ALA A 86 1.83 17.22 -8.05
CA ALA A 86 0.87 16.95 -6.98
C ALA A 86 0.40 18.23 -6.27
N VAL A 87 1.33 19.13 -5.92
CA VAL A 87 0.99 20.42 -5.30
C VAL A 87 0.17 21.28 -6.26
N THR A 88 0.60 21.36 -7.52
CA THR A 88 -0.10 22.13 -8.55
C THR A 88 -1.52 21.60 -8.75
N PHE A 89 -1.68 20.28 -8.88
CA PHE A 89 -2.98 19.63 -9.01
C PHE A 89 -3.92 19.99 -7.85
N LEU A 90 -3.45 19.93 -6.60
CA LEU A 90 -4.25 20.26 -5.42
C LEU A 90 -4.69 21.73 -5.41
N GLU A 91 -3.80 22.66 -5.74
CA GLU A 91 -4.14 24.10 -5.79
C GLU A 91 -5.15 24.42 -6.90
N TYR A 92 -5.00 23.83 -8.08
CA TYR A 92 -5.99 23.99 -9.14
C TYR A 92 -7.31 23.29 -8.81
N TRP A 93 -7.29 22.17 -8.09
CA TRP A 93 -8.51 21.52 -7.62
C TRP A 93 -9.27 22.38 -6.62
N LYS A 94 -8.59 22.99 -5.64
CA LYS A 94 -9.22 23.95 -4.69
C LYS A 94 -9.91 25.08 -5.43
N ARG A 95 -9.24 25.69 -6.42
CA ARG A 95 -9.82 26.75 -7.26
C ARG A 95 -11.04 26.27 -8.05
N LYS A 96 -10.97 25.07 -8.64
CA LYS A 96 -12.07 24.49 -9.41
C LYS A 96 -13.26 24.16 -8.51
N ASN A 97 -13.00 23.63 -7.32
CA ASN A 97 -14.02 23.31 -6.32
C ASN A 97 -14.77 24.57 -5.90
N ALA A 98 -14.07 25.65 -5.56
CA ALA A 98 -14.70 26.93 -5.20
C ALA A 98 -15.57 27.49 -6.34
N SER A 99 -15.08 27.45 -7.59
CA SER A 99 -15.86 27.89 -8.75
C SER A 99 -17.11 27.04 -8.99
N LEU A 100 -17.04 25.72 -8.77
CA LEU A 100 -18.18 24.82 -8.93
C LEU A 100 -19.19 24.98 -7.80
N SER A 101 -18.74 25.08 -6.55
CA SER A 101 -19.60 25.31 -5.39
C SER A 101 -20.40 26.61 -5.54
N HIS A 102 -19.75 27.70 -6.01
CA HIS A 102 -20.47 28.93 -6.34
C HIS A 102 -21.41 28.77 -7.55
N HIS A 103 -21.00 28.07 -8.61
CA HIS A 103 -21.82 27.94 -9.82
C HIS A 103 -23.06 27.06 -9.61
N TRP A 104 -22.95 26.07 -8.73
CA TRP A 104 -24.04 25.17 -8.35
C TRP A 104 -24.82 25.65 -7.12
N ASP A 105 -24.51 26.83 -6.60
CA ASP A 105 -25.19 27.42 -5.44
C ASP A 105 -25.21 26.47 -4.23
N CYS A 106 -24.10 25.76 -4.02
CA CYS A 106 -23.90 24.81 -2.93
C CYS A 106 -22.90 25.36 -1.88
N LEU A 107 -22.72 26.68 -1.84
CA LEU A 107 -21.99 27.32 -0.75
C LEU A 107 -22.91 27.27 0.48
N ASP A 108 -22.38 26.82 1.62
CA ASP A 108 -23.06 26.80 2.93
C ASP A 108 -24.24 25.81 3.12
N PHE A 109 -24.46 24.90 2.16
CA PHE A 109 -25.52 23.87 2.25
C PHE A 109 -25.47 23.01 3.53
N GLU A 110 -24.27 22.68 4.01
CA GLU A 110 -24.07 21.86 5.22
C GLU A 110 -24.57 22.56 6.49
N GLU A 111 -24.40 23.88 6.60
CA GLU A 111 -24.81 24.64 7.79
C GLU A 111 -26.30 24.97 7.79
N GLU A 112 -26.87 25.23 6.61
CA GLU A 112 -28.24 25.73 6.47
C GLU A 112 -29.29 24.62 6.38
N GLU A 113 -29.04 23.53 5.66
CA GLU A 113 -30.07 22.56 5.29
C GLU A 113 -29.87 21.14 5.85
N GLU A 114 -28.70 20.81 6.41
CA GLU A 114 -28.42 19.43 6.82
C GLU A 114 -29.22 19.01 8.07
N ARG A 115 -30.13 18.04 7.88
CA ARG A 115 -30.95 17.49 8.96
C ARG A 115 -30.19 16.44 9.77
N PRO A 116 -30.50 16.26 11.06
CA PRO A 116 -29.93 15.18 11.85
C PRO A 116 -30.32 13.82 11.26
N ARG A 117 -29.38 12.88 11.29
CA ARG A 117 -29.58 11.54 10.76
C ARG A 117 -30.74 10.83 11.48
N PRO A 118 -31.64 10.10 10.78
CA PRO A 118 -32.76 9.41 11.41
C PRO A 118 -32.37 8.43 12.53
N ASP A 119 -31.26 7.70 12.33
CA ASP A 119 -30.72 6.73 13.29
C ASP A 119 -30.20 7.43 14.56
N TYR A 120 -29.69 8.66 14.43
CA TYR A 120 -29.30 9.52 15.55
C TYR A 120 -30.54 10.04 16.28
N ALA A 121 -31.52 10.56 15.54
CA ALA A 121 -32.78 11.06 16.10
C ALA A 121 -33.56 9.98 16.86
N ALA A 122 -33.54 8.73 16.39
CA ALA A 122 -34.24 7.62 17.03
C ALA A 122 -33.56 7.09 18.31
N ARG A 123 -32.23 7.24 18.43
CA ARG A 123 -31.44 6.67 19.55
C ARG A 123 -30.92 7.73 20.52
N ALA A 124 -31.10 9.02 20.22
CA ALA A 124 -30.74 10.10 21.13
C ALA A 124 -31.53 9.96 22.44
N THR A 125 -30.83 10.04 23.58
CA THR A 125 -31.45 9.88 24.90
C THR A 125 -32.06 11.16 25.42
N ASP A 126 -31.51 12.30 25.02
CA ASP A 126 -31.82 13.61 25.58
C ASP A 126 -32.35 14.52 24.48
N VAL A 127 -33.12 15.54 24.86
CA VAL A 127 -33.62 16.59 23.95
C VAL A 127 -33.13 17.93 24.49
N LYS A 128 -32.62 18.79 23.61
CA LYS A 128 -32.12 20.11 23.98
C LYS A 128 -32.69 21.15 23.03
N GLU A 129 -33.11 22.28 23.58
CA GLU A 129 -33.53 23.44 22.80
C GLU A 129 -32.32 24.07 22.11
N ASN A 130 -32.44 24.28 20.80
CA ASN A 130 -31.43 24.97 20.01
C ASN A 130 -31.49 26.48 20.31
N PRO A 131 -30.37 27.12 20.75
CA PRO A 131 -30.37 28.51 21.18
C PRO A 131 -30.62 29.53 20.05
N ILE A 132 -30.53 29.11 18.79
CA ILE A 132 -30.73 29.97 17.62
C ILE A 132 -32.16 29.84 17.10
N THR A 133 -32.66 28.61 16.96
CA THR A 133 -33.98 28.34 16.34
C THR A 133 -35.11 28.23 17.37
N GLY A 134 -34.81 28.01 18.65
CA GLY A 134 -35.81 27.77 19.71
C GLY A 134 -36.54 26.42 19.58
N ILE A 135 -36.07 25.54 18.70
CA ILE A 135 -36.69 24.23 18.46
C ILE A 135 -36.01 23.17 19.33
N ASN A 136 -36.81 22.28 19.90
CA ASN A 136 -36.32 21.13 20.66
C ASN A 136 -35.77 20.05 19.72
N GLU A 137 -34.47 19.77 19.81
CA GLU A 137 -33.76 18.83 18.94
C GLU A 137 -33.16 17.66 19.73
N PRO A 138 -33.05 16.46 19.12
CA PRO A 138 -32.39 15.32 19.75
C PRO A 138 -30.92 15.64 20.03
N TYR A 139 -30.49 15.44 21.27
CA TYR A 139 -29.16 15.77 21.75
C TYR A 139 -28.50 14.56 22.41
N PHE A 140 -27.22 14.36 22.11
CA PHE A 140 -26.40 13.31 22.71
C PHE A 140 -25.23 13.96 23.46
N ASP A 141 -25.14 13.70 24.77
CA ASP A 141 -24.11 14.30 25.61
C ASP A 141 -22.69 13.91 25.13
N PRO A 142 -21.83 14.89 24.77
CA PRO A 142 -20.44 14.65 24.39
C PRO A 142 -19.66 13.84 25.43
N LYS A 143 -19.98 13.95 26.73
CA LYS A 143 -19.32 13.18 27.79
C LYS A 143 -19.54 11.67 27.65
N LYS A 144 -20.72 11.27 27.15
CA LYS A 144 -21.03 9.87 26.82
C LYS A 144 -20.42 9.45 25.48
N ARG A 145 -20.15 10.41 24.58
CA ARG A 145 -19.56 10.19 23.24
C ARG A 145 -18.05 9.95 23.30
N ILE A 146 -17.32 10.74 24.08
CA ILE A 146 -15.84 10.65 24.19
C ILE A 146 -15.33 9.22 24.43
N PRO A 147 -15.83 8.43 25.41
CA PRO A 147 -15.34 7.07 25.61
C PRO A 147 -15.63 6.13 24.42
N ARG A 148 -16.70 6.38 23.65
CA ARG A 148 -17.02 5.61 22.43
C ARG A 148 -16.06 5.94 21.28
N ILE A 149 -15.74 7.22 21.11
CA ILE A 149 -14.73 7.66 20.12
C ILE A 149 -13.35 7.10 20.51
N LEU A 150 -13.00 7.15 21.79
CA LEU A 150 -11.71 6.66 22.27
C LEU A 150 -11.56 5.14 22.06
N SER A 151 -12.62 4.38 22.26
CA SER A 151 -12.64 2.94 21.91
C SER A 151 -12.64 2.70 20.40
N GLY A 152 -13.22 3.61 19.60
CA GLY A 152 -13.04 3.63 18.15
C GLY A 152 -11.60 3.81 17.72
N VAL A 153 -10.90 4.80 18.29
CA VAL A 153 -9.46 5.03 18.05
C VAL A 153 -8.62 3.84 18.52
N ALA A 154 -8.90 3.28 19.71
CA ALA A 154 -8.21 2.10 20.21
C ALA A 154 -8.38 0.89 19.28
N ALA A 155 -9.59 0.69 18.73
CA ALA A 155 -9.82 -0.36 17.74
C ALA A 155 -8.98 -0.15 16.48
N ILE A 156 -8.86 1.08 15.96
CA ILE A 156 -7.99 1.37 14.81
C ILE A 156 -6.53 1.00 15.11
N ILE A 157 -6.03 1.36 16.30
CA ILE A 157 -4.65 1.04 16.70
C ILE A 157 -4.43 -0.47 16.75
N ILE A 158 -5.34 -1.23 17.39
CA ILE A 158 -5.27 -2.69 17.44
C ILE A 158 -5.26 -3.27 16.01
N MET A 159 -6.07 -2.73 15.11
CA MET A 159 -6.12 -3.17 13.72
C MET A 159 -4.83 -2.87 12.95
N ILE A 160 -4.14 -1.76 13.24
CA ILE A 160 -2.82 -1.47 12.67
C ILE A 160 -1.81 -2.54 13.12
N PHE A 161 -1.81 -2.92 14.41
CA PHE A 161 -0.96 -4.01 14.89
C PHE A 161 -1.29 -5.35 14.23
N LEU A 162 -2.57 -5.65 13.99
CA LEU A 162 -2.95 -6.86 13.26
C LEU A 162 -2.39 -6.88 11.83
N VAL A 163 -2.42 -5.76 11.11
CA VAL A 163 -1.81 -5.67 9.77
C VAL A 163 -0.31 -5.96 9.83
N LEU A 164 0.42 -5.43 10.82
CA LEU A 164 1.84 -5.73 11.00
C LEU A 164 2.10 -7.21 11.27
N ILE A 165 1.25 -7.86 12.08
CA ILE A 165 1.32 -9.31 12.33
C ILE A 165 1.10 -10.08 11.03
N PHE A 166 0.12 -9.71 10.21
CA PHE A 166 -0.11 -10.34 8.92
C PHE A 166 1.07 -10.18 7.97
N ILE A 167 1.74 -9.02 7.95
CA ILE A 167 2.95 -8.82 7.15
C ILE A 167 4.06 -9.79 7.59
N ILE A 168 4.29 -9.91 8.90
CA ILE A 168 5.25 -10.88 9.45
C ILE A 168 4.84 -12.31 9.06
N ALA A 169 3.55 -12.64 9.12
CA ALA A 169 3.05 -13.96 8.72
C ALA A 169 3.28 -14.26 7.23
N VAL A 170 3.09 -13.28 6.34
CA VAL A 170 3.38 -13.41 4.90
C VAL A 170 4.87 -13.62 4.65
N ILE A 171 5.73 -12.90 5.37
CA ILE A 171 7.19 -13.07 5.30
C ILE A 171 7.57 -14.49 5.75
N MET A 172 7.04 -14.94 6.88
CA MET A 172 7.25 -16.29 7.38
C MET A 172 6.75 -17.35 6.40
N TYR A 173 5.59 -17.14 5.78
CA TYR A 173 5.06 -18.02 4.73
C TYR A 173 6.03 -18.14 3.55
N ARG A 174 6.63 -17.03 3.09
CA ARG A 174 7.61 -17.04 2.00
C ARG A 174 8.87 -17.82 2.36
N VAL A 175 9.38 -17.68 3.58
CA VAL A 175 10.52 -18.47 4.05
C VAL A 175 10.16 -19.96 4.10
N LEU A 176 9.02 -20.30 4.70
CA LEU A 176 8.57 -21.69 4.83
C LEU A 176 8.29 -22.38 3.49
N ILE A 177 7.70 -21.69 2.51
CA ILE A 177 7.43 -22.28 1.19
C ILE A 177 8.72 -22.48 0.39
N SER A 178 9.77 -21.71 0.68
CA SER A 178 11.05 -21.82 -0.02
C SER A 178 11.82 -23.09 0.33
N ILE A 179 11.74 -23.57 1.58
CA ILE A 179 12.42 -24.79 2.08
C ILE A 179 12.12 -26.04 1.22
N PRO A 180 10.85 -26.50 1.07
CA PRO A 180 10.54 -27.68 0.26
C PRO A 180 10.77 -27.45 -1.24
N LEU A 181 10.80 -26.19 -1.68
CA LEU A 181 10.98 -25.84 -3.07
C LEU A 181 12.45 -25.91 -3.50
N PHE A 182 13.37 -25.63 -2.58
CA PHE A 182 14.81 -25.80 -2.76
C PHE A 182 15.27 -27.26 -2.60
N GLU A 183 14.57 -28.05 -1.79
CA GLU A 183 14.84 -29.49 -1.63
C GLU A 183 14.58 -30.29 -2.93
N ASN A 184 13.60 -29.85 -3.73
CA ASN A 184 13.27 -30.48 -5.02
C ASN A 184 14.21 -30.03 -6.14
N LYS A 185 15.06 -30.95 -6.65
CA LYS A 185 16.06 -30.68 -7.69
C LYS A 185 15.50 -30.06 -8.98
N GLU A 186 14.31 -30.46 -9.41
CA GLU A 186 13.64 -29.94 -10.62
C GLU A 186 13.07 -28.52 -10.45
N LEU A 187 12.67 -28.15 -9.23
CA LEU A 187 12.02 -26.86 -8.94
C LEU A 187 13.01 -25.81 -8.43
N ARG A 188 14.20 -26.23 -8.00
CA ARG A 188 15.29 -25.38 -7.51
C ARG A 188 15.60 -24.14 -8.37
N PRO A 189 15.74 -24.21 -9.71
CA PRO A 189 16.05 -23.02 -10.52
C PRO A 189 14.90 -22.00 -10.59
N LYS A 190 13.66 -22.44 -10.37
CA LYS A 190 12.46 -21.57 -10.38
C LYS A 190 11.95 -21.26 -8.98
N ALA A 191 12.58 -21.81 -7.94
CA ALA A 191 12.08 -21.77 -6.57
C ALA A 191 11.92 -20.33 -6.05
N SER A 192 12.95 -19.49 -6.20
CA SER A 192 12.92 -18.09 -5.75
C SER A 192 11.79 -17.27 -6.42
N THR A 193 11.61 -17.43 -7.74
CA THR A 193 10.55 -16.72 -8.48
C THR A 193 9.17 -17.22 -8.09
N ILE A 194 8.97 -18.53 -7.98
CA ILE A 194 7.69 -19.12 -7.58
C ILE A 194 7.32 -18.70 -6.15
N ALA A 195 8.26 -18.76 -5.20
CA ALA A 195 8.04 -18.34 -3.82
C ALA A 195 7.71 -16.85 -3.70
N SER A 196 8.35 -16.01 -4.51
CA SER A 196 8.07 -14.56 -4.54
C SER A 196 6.71 -14.25 -5.17
N MET A 197 6.36 -14.91 -6.28
CA MET A 197 5.05 -14.79 -6.92
C MET A 197 3.92 -15.28 -6.01
N SER A 198 4.07 -16.45 -5.38
CA SER A 198 3.05 -17.01 -4.49
C SER A 198 2.85 -16.13 -3.26
N ALA A 199 3.93 -15.63 -2.65
CA ALA A 199 3.84 -14.68 -1.54
C ALA A 199 3.13 -13.37 -1.93
N ALA A 200 3.40 -12.83 -3.11
CA ALA A 200 2.73 -11.62 -3.61
C ALA A 200 1.21 -11.85 -3.81
N VAL A 201 0.82 -13.01 -4.35
CA VAL A 201 -0.59 -13.38 -4.54
C VAL A 201 -1.29 -13.58 -3.18
N VAL A 202 -0.66 -14.29 -2.24
CA VAL A 202 -1.21 -14.48 -0.89
C VAL A 202 -1.38 -13.14 -0.18
N ASN A 203 -0.38 -12.25 -0.28
CA ASN A 203 -0.47 -10.91 0.27
C ASN A 203 -1.65 -10.13 -0.32
N LEU A 204 -1.85 -10.18 -1.65
CA LEU A 204 -2.99 -9.54 -2.31
C LEU A 204 -4.33 -10.08 -1.78
N VAL A 205 -4.48 -11.41 -1.65
CA VAL A 205 -5.72 -12.03 -1.14
C VAL A 205 -6.00 -11.59 0.30
N ILE A 206 -4.97 -11.53 1.15
CA ILE A 206 -5.09 -11.06 2.53
C ILE A 206 -5.52 -9.59 2.56
N ILE A 207 -4.85 -8.73 1.80
CA ILE A 207 -5.16 -7.30 1.70
C ILE A 207 -6.63 -7.08 1.29
N MET A 208 -7.10 -7.82 0.28
CA MET A 208 -8.49 -7.72 -0.19
C MET A 208 -9.51 -8.20 0.83
N THR A 209 -9.23 -9.30 1.51
CA THR A 209 -10.13 -9.88 2.52
C THR A 209 -10.22 -8.98 3.74
N LEU A 210 -9.08 -8.49 4.23
CA LEU A 210 -9.00 -7.55 5.35
C LEU A 210 -9.69 -6.23 5.02
N GLY A 211 -9.55 -5.72 3.79
CA GLY A 211 -10.25 -4.52 3.32
C GLY A 211 -11.78 -4.60 3.52
N ARG A 212 -12.40 -5.72 3.10
CA ARG A 212 -13.85 -5.92 3.25
C ARG A 212 -14.30 -6.08 4.69
N VAL A 213 -13.56 -6.85 5.48
CA VAL A 213 -13.88 -7.04 6.91
C VAL A 213 -13.80 -5.69 7.63
N TYR A 214 -12.78 -4.90 7.31
CA TYR A 214 -12.57 -3.62 7.95
C TYR A 214 -13.64 -2.59 7.59
N GLU A 215 -14.04 -2.50 6.33
CA GLU A 215 -15.11 -1.57 5.93
C GLU A 215 -16.40 -1.82 6.72
N LYS A 216 -16.78 -3.10 6.89
CA LYS A 216 -17.92 -3.49 7.74
C LYS A 216 -17.72 -3.13 9.21
N LEU A 217 -16.51 -3.33 9.73
CA LEU A 217 -16.18 -2.99 11.11
C LEU A 217 -16.20 -1.48 11.34
N ALA A 218 -15.61 -0.70 10.43
CA ALA A 218 -15.57 0.76 10.49
C ALA A 218 -16.98 1.36 10.42
N LEU A 219 -17.86 0.80 9.59
CA LEU A 219 -19.28 1.14 9.57
C LEU A 219 -19.93 0.88 10.94
N LYS A 220 -19.73 -0.31 11.50
CA LYS A 220 -20.34 -0.68 12.79
C LYS A 220 -19.83 0.19 13.94
N LEU A 221 -18.53 0.50 13.93
CA LEU A 221 -17.89 1.34 14.93
C LEU A 221 -18.38 2.78 14.84
N THR A 222 -18.42 3.35 13.64
CA THR A 222 -18.88 4.72 13.40
C THR A 222 -20.38 4.85 13.70
N GLN A 223 -21.19 3.81 13.48
CA GLN A 223 -22.58 3.77 13.92
C GLN A 223 -22.71 3.81 15.46
N TRP A 224 -21.76 3.23 16.18
CA TRP A 224 -21.77 3.22 17.64
C TRP A 224 -21.32 4.54 18.27
N GLU A 225 -20.46 5.30 17.57
CA GLU A 225 -20.00 6.65 17.95
C GLU A 225 -21.11 7.72 17.92
N MET A 226 -22.24 7.47 17.26
CA MET A 226 -23.44 8.33 17.28
C MET A 226 -23.17 9.77 16.82
N HIS A 227 -22.72 9.95 15.58
CA HIS A 227 -22.60 11.25 14.91
C HIS A 227 -23.96 11.86 14.58
N ARG A 228 -24.06 13.20 14.60
CA ARG A 228 -25.34 13.91 14.50
C ARG A 228 -25.80 14.01 13.05
N THR A 229 -24.91 14.47 12.17
CA THR A 229 -25.19 14.73 10.76
C THR A 229 -24.67 13.60 9.88
N GLN A 230 -25.12 13.55 8.63
CA GLN A 230 -24.65 12.55 7.68
C GLN A 230 -23.21 12.88 7.25
N THR A 231 -22.89 14.15 7.06
CA THR A 231 -21.54 14.64 6.73
C THR A 231 -20.53 14.23 7.82
N GLU A 232 -20.81 14.51 9.10
CA GLU A 232 -19.92 14.10 10.20
C GLU A 232 -19.73 12.58 10.24
N PHE A 233 -20.80 11.82 10.01
CA PHE A 233 -20.74 10.36 9.98
C PHE A 233 -19.86 9.86 8.84
N GLU A 234 -20.03 10.39 7.63
CA GLU A 234 -19.29 10.02 6.43
C GLU A 234 -17.82 10.44 6.50
N ASP A 235 -17.52 11.62 7.04
CA ASP A 235 -16.16 12.10 7.27
C ASP A 235 -15.40 11.18 8.23
N GLN A 236 -16.04 10.85 9.36
CA GLN A 236 -15.44 9.97 10.35
C GLN A 236 -15.30 8.54 9.84
N LEU A 237 -16.26 8.05 9.06
CA LEU A 237 -16.16 6.75 8.41
C LEU A 237 -15.01 6.74 7.39
N THR A 238 -14.97 7.74 6.52
CA THR A 238 -13.96 7.91 5.46
C THR A 238 -12.57 8.00 6.06
N PHE A 239 -12.38 8.78 7.12
CA PHE A 239 -11.11 8.89 7.82
C PHE A 239 -10.61 7.55 8.36
N LYS A 240 -11.48 6.78 9.03
CA LYS A 240 -11.14 5.46 9.57
C LYS A 240 -10.79 4.46 8.46
N VAL A 241 -11.64 4.36 7.44
CA VAL A 241 -11.42 3.50 6.27
C VAL A 241 -10.14 3.89 5.53
N PHE A 242 -9.88 5.19 5.35
CA PHE A 242 -8.68 5.69 4.71
C PHE A 242 -7.40 5.31 5.47
N ILE A 243 -7.31 5.56 6.77
CA ILE A 243 -6.13 5.21 7.58
C ILE A 243 -5.84 3.73 7.49
N PHE A 244 -6.87 2.89 7.65
CA PHE A 244 -6.68 1.45 7.57
C PHE A 244 -6.24 1.00 6.19
N GLN A 245 -6.90 1.47 5.14
CA GLN A 245 -6.50 1.14 3.78
C GLN A 245 -5.06 1.59 3.51
N PHE A 246 -4.68 2.79 3.97
CA PHE A 246 -3.32 3.29 3.84
C PHE A 246 -2.30 2.32 4.47
N VAL A 247 -2.50 1.92 5.72
CA VAL A 247 -1.61 0.97 6.39
C VAL A 247 -1.64 -0.39 5.68
N ASN A 248 -2.81 -0.94 5.39
CA ASN A 248 -2.96 -2.25 4.75
C ASN A 248 -2.28 -2.33 3.37
N PHE A 249 -2.42 -1.31 2.53
CA PHE A 249 -1.81 -1.30 1.20
C PHE A 249 -0.31 -0.92 1.22
N TYR A 250 0.08 0.09 1.99
CA TYR A 250 1.43 0.64 1.92
C TYR A 250 2.42 0.02 2.92
N SER A 251 1.98 -0.59 4.03
CA SER A 251 2.93 -1.15 5.00
C SER A 251 3.82 -2.25 4.42
N SER A 252 3.28 -3.09 3.54
CA SER A 252 4.05 -4.14 2.86
C SER A 252 5.10 -3.55 1.90
N ILE A 253 4.76 -2.46 1.19
CA ILE A 253 5.66 -1.72 0.30
C ILE A 253 6.76 -1.01 1.10
N ILE A 254 6.39 -0.33 2.19
CA ILE A 254 7.32 0.33 3.12
C ILE A 254 8.31 -0.67 3.71
N TYR A 255 7.84 -1.86 4.10
CA TYR A 255 8.71 -2.92 4.60
C TYR A 255 9.78 -3.31 3.56
N ILE A 256 9.38 -3.59 2.32
CA ILE A 256 10.31 -3.99 1.25
C ILE A 256 11.29 -2.87 0.90
N ALA A 257 10.83 -1.62 0.87
CA ALA A 257 11.67 -0.49 0.52
C ALA A 257 12.72 -0.14 1.58
N PHE A 258 12.35 -0.18 2.87
CA PHE A 258 13.19 0.36 3.95
C PHE A 258 13.80 -0.68 4.89
N PHE A 259 13.12 -1.80 5.15
CA PHE A 259 13.51 -2.75 6.20
C PHE A 259 14.11 -4.05 5.64
N LYS A 260 13.68 -4.48 4.45
CA LYS A 260 14.13 -5.74 3.83
C LYS A 260 15.62 -5.68 3.47
N GLY A 261 16.37 -6.75 3.80
CA GLY A 261 17.80 -6.86 3.51
C GLY A 261 18.74 -5.96 4.33
N LYS A 262 18.22 -5.08 5.21
CA LYS A 262 19.05 -4.17 6.02
C LYS A 262 19.57 -4.78 7.32
N PHE A 263 18.90 -5.80 7.85
CA PHE A 263 19.18 -6.37 9.20
C PHE A 263 19.73 -7.80 9.17
N VAL A 264 20.27 -8.26 8.04
CA VAL A 264 20.66 -9.67 7.85
C VAL A 264 21.95 -10.06 8.59
N GLY A 265 22.91 -9.13 8.68
CA GLY A 265 24.25 -9.40 9.22
C GLY A 265 25.25 -9.70 8.10
N TYR A 266 26.27 -10.50 8.41
CA TYR A 266 27.31 -10.91 7.45
C TYR A 266 27.57 -12.42 7.58
N PRO A 267 28.17 -13.07 6.55
CA PRO A 267 28.47 -14.50 6.59
C PRO A 267 29.24 -14.92 7.84
N GLY A 268 28.64 -15.84 8.61
CA GLY A 268 29.16 -16.34 9.90
C GLY A 268 28.48 -15.74 11.13
N HIS A 269 27.87 -14.55 11.02
CA HIS A 269 27.10 -13.90 12.08
C HIS A 269 25.81 -13.30 11.51
N TYR A 270 24.84 -14.18 11.25
CA TYR A 270 23.51 -13.78 10.80
C TYR A 270 22.60 -13.46 11.98
N ASN A 271 21.78 -12.41 11.83
CA ASN A 271 20.73 -12.11 12.78
C ASN A 271 19.54 -13.03 12.53
N THR A 272 19.26 -13.91 13.49
CA THR A 272 18.11 -14.79 13.46
C THR A 272 16.91 -14.13 14.13
N PHE A 273 15.78 -14.12 13.43
CA PHE A 273 14.50 -13.66 13.95
C PHE A 273 13.60 -14.89 14.13
N PHE A 274 13.14 -15.16 15.35
CA PHE A 274 12.43 -16.40 15.72
C PHE A 274 13.18 -17.70 15.35
N GLY A 275 14.52 -17.68 15.41
CA GLY A 275 15.35 -18.85 15.08
C GLY A 275 15.52 -19.11 13.57
N LEU A 276 14.93 -18.27 12.71
CA LEU A 276 15.11 -18.32 11.26
C LEU A 276 15.98 -17.15 10.80
N ARG A 277 16.77 -17.38 9.74
CA ARG A 277 17.59 -16.33 9.11
C ARG A 277 16.69 -15.25 8.52
N SER A 278 17.02 -13.98 8.78
CA SER A 278 16.26 -12.84 8.24
C SER A 278 16.30 -12.82 6.70
N GLU A 279 15.20 -12.41 6.06
CA GLU A 279 15.11 -12.37 4.60
C GLU A 279 16.15 -11.44 3.98
N GLU A 280 16.89 -11.96 3.00
CA GLU A 280 17.72 -11.20 2.08
C GLU A 280 16.89 -10.67 0.89
N CYS A 281 17.39 -9.62 0.24
CA CYS A 281 16.89 -9.24 -1.08
C CYS A 281 17.23 -10.35 -2.08
N ASN A 282 16.39 -10.52 -3.11
CA ASN A 282 16.74 -11.35 -4.25
C ASN A 282 18.00 -10.81 -4.94
N ASN A 283 18.69 -11.65 -5.70
CA ASN A 283 20.04 -11.38 -6.19
C ASN A 283 20.14 -10.12 -7.08
N GLY A 284 19.03 -9.68 -7.70
CA GLY A 284 18.95 -8.47 -8.53
C GLY A 284 18.52 -7.20 -7.77
N GLY A 285 18.39 -7.26 -6.44
CA GLY A 285 17.94 -6.18 -5.58
C GLY A 285 16.47 -6.25 -5.20
N CYS A 286 16.09 -5.50 -4.15
CA CYS A 286 14.71 -5.42 -3.66
C CYS A 286 13.80 -4.49 -4.50
N LEU A 287 14.37 -3.66 -5.38
CA LEU A 287 13.61 -2.67 -6.15
C LEU A 287 12.68 -3.33 -7.18
N ILE A 288 13.11 -4.43 -7.79
CA ILE A 288 12.28 -5.22 -8.71
C ILE A 288 11.10 -5.84 -7.96
N GLU A 289 11.35 -6.41 -6.78
CA GLU A 289 10.28 -6.96 -5.94
C GLU A 289 9.27 -5.88 -5.55
N LEU A 290 9.75 -4.68 -5.20
CA LEU A 290 8.92 -3.52 -4.90
C LEU A 290 8.07 -3.11 -6.09
N ALA A 291 8.67 -2.98 -7.27
CA ALA A 291 7.99 -2.62 -8.52
C ALA A 291 6.94 -3.67 -8.91
N GLN A 292 7.26 -4.95 -8.77
CA GLN A 292 6.34 -6.05 -9.00
C GLN A 292 5.15 -5.98 -8.04
N GLN A 293 5.40 -5.76 -6.74
CA GLN A 293 4.34 -5.65 -5.74
C GLN A 293 3.42 -4.45 -5.99
N LEU A 294 3.99 -3.29 -6.34
CA LEU A 294 3.23 -2.12 -6.78
C LEU A 294 2.38 -2.44 -8.01
N GLY A 295 2.95 -3.12 -9.01
CA GLY A 295 2.24 -3.53 -10.22
C GLY A 295 1.07 -4.47 -9.91
N VAL A 296 1.29 -5.50 -9.09
CA VAL A 296 0.25 -6.44 -8.66
C VAL A 296 -0.87 -5.73 -7.89
N ILE A 297 -0.53 -4.81 -6.99
CA ILE A 297 -1.54 -4.06 -6.21
C ILE A 297 -2.32 -3.10 -7.12
N MET A 298 -1.65 -2.28 -7.94
CA MET A 298 -2.30 -1.29 -8.79
C MET A 298 -3.16 -1.94 -9.88
N ILE A 299 -2.62 -2.93 -10.59
CA ILE A 299 -3.34 -3.61 -11.68
C ILE A 299 -4.37 -4.58 -11.10
N GLY A 300 -3.96 -5.42 -10.15
CA GLY A 300 -4.82 -6.45 -9.57
C GLY A 300 -6.04 -5.84 -8.86
N LYS A 301 -5.85 -4.81 -8.03
CA LYS A 301 -6.96 -4.12 -7.38
C LYS A 301 -7.90 -3.49 -8.40
N GLN A 302 -7.37 -2.82 -9.43
CA GLN A 302 -8.20 -2.15 -10.43
C GLN A 302 -9.04 -3.17 -11.23
N ILE A 303 -8.43 -4.27 -11.68
CA ILE A 303 -9.14 -5.33 -12.40
C ILE A 303 -10.25 -5.92 -11.55
N ILE A 304 -9.94 -6.27 -10.30
CA ILE A 304 -10.92 -6.93 -9.43
C ILE A 304 -12.05 -5.97 -9.05
N ASN A 305 -11.74 -4.72 -8.74
CA ASN A 305 -12.76 -3.72 -8.43
C ASN A 305 -13.67 -3.44 -9.63
N ASN A 306 -13.10 -3.25 -10.82
CA ASN A 306 -13.89 -3.05 -12.04
C ASN A 306 -14.77 -4.28 -12.35
N ALA A 307 -14.23 -5.49 -12.19
CA ALA A 307 -14.99 -6.72 -12.37
C ALA A 307 -16.14 -6.82 -11.37
N GLN A 308 -15.92 -6.44 -10.12
CA GLN A 308 -16.96 -6.45 -9.09
C GLN A 308 -18.04 -5.41 -9.33
N GLU A 309 -17.68 -4.20 -9.75
CA GLU A 309 -18.64 -3.13 -10.06
C GLU A 309 -19.54 -3.50 -11.26
N ILE A 310 -19.01 -4.27 -12.21
CA ILE A 310 -19.79 -4.77 -13.36
C ILE A 310 -20.65 -5.98 -12.98
N ILE A 311 -20.13 -6.91 -12.17
CA ILE A 311 -20.79 -8.18 -11.85
C ILE A 311 -21.79 -8.04 -10.70
N VAL A 312 -21.53 -7.16 -9.74
CA VAL A 312 -22.35 -6.90 -8.56
C VAL A 312 -22.79 -5.43 -8.61
N PRO A 313 -24.01 -5.14 -9.09
CA PRO A 313 -24.53 -3.78 -9.21
C PRO A 313 -24.85 -3.13 -7.86
#